data_AF-A0AAW7W9R5-F1
#
_entry.id   AF-A0AAW7W9R5-F1
#
_cell.length_a   1.000
_cell.length_b   1.000
_cell.length_c   1.000
_cell.angle_alpha   90.00
_cell.angle_beta   90.00
_cell.angle_gamma   90.00
#
_symmetry.space_group_name_H-M   'P 1'
#
loop_
_entity.id
_entity.type
_entity.pdbx_description
1 polymer ?
#
loop_
_entity_poly.entity_id
_entity_poly.type
_entity_poly.pdbx_seq_one_letter_code
_entity_poly.pdbx_strand_id
1 'polypeptide(L)'
;MPKDKRSNKWAFLIYQESAPENYLDVLEEMHIPFVLSPWHDKDINKETGEFKKAHKHGVLFFESLKSYTQVSELLTEKLNTPSHIEVVMSPKGMYDYFIHAENPDKTLYNIDEIESGCGFELEQFLITNNNEQFLSTVIDIIEVHNFTEFNNLVRYARVENPSLLNLIIDKTYFFAKYLDSRRHSSHRKGSEK
;
A
#
# COMPACT_ATOMS: atom_id res chain seq x y z
N MET A 1 -30.35 7.48 9.70
CA MET A 1 -29.02 7.06 9.21
C MET A 1 -28.11 6.92 10.42
N PRO A 2 -27.27 5.88 10.54
CA PRO A 2 -26.51 5.66 11.77
C PRO A 2 -25.46 6.78 11.89
N LYS A 3 -25.76 7.75 12.75
CA LYS A 3 -24.97 8.97 13.00
C LYS A 3 -23.64 8.70 13.73
N ASP A 4 -23.31 7.42 13.96
CA ASP A 4 -22.21 7.00 14.83
C ASP A 4 -21.06 6.26 14.13
N LYS A 5 -21.00 6.26 12.79
CA LYS A 5 -19.85 5.65 12.10
C LYS A 5 -18.60 6.47 12.38
N ARG A 6 -17.68 5.88 13.15
CA ARG A 6 -16.35 6.39 13.41
C ARG A 6 -15.31 5.41 12.87
N SER A 7 -14.29 5.94 12.22
CA SER A 7 -13.16 5.17 11.70
C SER A 7 -11.92 6.04 11.76
N ASN A 8 -10.75 5.41 11.78
CA ASN A 8 -9.49 6.09 11.57
C ASN A 8 -9.02 6.02 10.11
N LYS A 9 -9.79 5.38 9.22
CA LYS A 9 -9.50 5.25 7.78
C LYS A 9 -10.75 5.51 6.97
N TRP A 10 -10.67 6.47 6.06
CA TRP A 10 -11.80 6.93 5.26
C TRP A 10 -11.43 7.03 3.79
N ALA A 11 -12.23 6.39 2.94
CA ALA A 11 -12.11 6.46 1.50
C ALA A 11 -12.97 7.59 0.95
N PHE A 12 -12.47 8.26 -0.09
CA PHE A 12 -13.15 9.35 -0.78
C PHE A 12 -12.83 9.33 -2.27
N LEU A 13 -13.48 10.24 -3.00
CA LEU A 13 -13.31 10.43 -4.43
C LEU A 13 -13.04 11.91 -4.72
N ILE A 14 -12.10 12.21 -5.62
CA ILE A 14 -11.98 13.52 -6.26
C ILE A 14 -12.24 13.38 -7.75
N TYR A 15 -12.94 14.34 -8.33
CA TYR A 15 -13.15 14.41 -9.78
C TYR A 15 -12.21 15.44 -10.38
N GLN A 16 -11.62 15.12 -11.53
CA GLN A 16 -10.67 16.00 -12.20
C GLN A 16 -11.28 17.36 -12.56
N GLU A 17 -12.58 17.40 -12.85
CA GLU A 17 -13.32 18.62 -13.24
C GLU A 17 -13.62 19.57 -12.08
N SER A 18 -13.57 19.10 -10.82
CA SER A 18 -13.99 19.88 -9.65
C SER A 18 -12.91 20.02 -8.58
N ALA A 19 -11.94 19.12 -8.55
CA ALA A 19 -10.83 19.19 -7.62
C ALA A 19 -9.99 20.47 -7.87
N PRO A 20 -9.44 21.09 -6.81
CA PRO A 20 -8.45 22.14 -6.97
C PRO A 20 -7.27 21.65 -7.82
N GLU A 21 -6.73 22.50 -8.70
CA GLU A 21 -5.54 22.15 -9.50
C GLU A 21 -4.36 21.75 -8.61
N ASN A 22 -4.27 22.35 -7.42
CA ASN A 22 -3.26 22.10 -6.39
C ASN A 22 -3.73 21.09 -5.31
N TYR A 23 -4.55 20.09 -5.66
CA TYR A 23 -5.11 19.14 -4.69
C TYR A 23 -4.05 18.43 -3.83
N LEU A 24 -2.84 18.20 -4.36
CA LEU A 24 -1.73 17.61 -3.60
C LEU A 24 -1.27 18.54 -2.47
N ASP A 25 -1.02 19.82 -2.78
CA ASP A 25 -0.63 20.81 -1.76
C ASP A 25 -1.71 20.91 -0.66
N VAL A 26 -2.98 20.88 -1.06
CA VAL A 26 -4.10 20.91 -0.11
C VAL A 26 -4.09 19.67 0.79
N LEU A 27 -3.80 18.48 0.27
CA LEU A 27 -3.67 17.25 1.06
C LEU A 27 -2.44 17.29 1.99
N GLU A 28 -1.34 17.87 1.54
CA GLU A 28 -0.14 18.07 2.35
C GLU A 28 -0.42 19.01 3.53
N GLU A 29 -1.12 20.14 3.29
CA GLU A 29 -1.50 21.10 4.32
C GLU A 29 -2.42 20.50 5.41
N MET A 30 -3.16 19.43 5.09
CA MET A 30 -3.97 18.75 6.10
C MET A 30 -3.12 18.01 7.14
N HIS A 31 -1.86 17.68 6.82
CA HIS A 31 -0.96 16.88 7.66
C HIS A 31 -1.55 15.53 8.07
N ILE A 32 -2.37 14.93 7.19
CA ILE A 32 -2.97 13.60 7.40
C ILE A 32 -2.34 12.65 6.38
N PRO A 33 -1.73 11.53 6.80
CA PRO A 33 -1.22 10.53 5.87
C PRO A 33 -2.30 10.10 4.87
N PHE A 34 -1.94 10.08 3.59
CA PHE A 34 -2.89 9.78 2.51
C PHE A 34 -2.27 8.91 1.43
N VAL A 35 -3.16 8.26 0.67
CA VAL A 35 -2.82 7.57 -0.59
C VAL A 35 -3.92 7.84 -1.61
N LEU A 36 -3.53 8.08 -2.86
CA LEU A 36 -4.43 8.30 -3.99
C LEU A 36 -4.13 7.28 -5.09
N SER A 37 -5.19 6.78 -5.71
CA SER A 37 -5.09 5.97 -6.93
C SER A 37 -4.49 6.78 -8.09
N PRO A 38 -4.14 6.11 -9.20
CA PRO A 38 -4.01 6.78 -10.50
C PRO A 38 -5.32 7.47 -10.88
N TRP A 39 -5.28 8.30 -11.93
CA TRP A 39 -6.51 8.84 -12.51
C TRP A 39 -7.30 7.72 -13.20
N HIS A 40 -8.50 7.43 -12.70
CA HIS A 40 -9.44 6.51 -13.31
C HIS A 40 -10.20 7.22 -14.43
N ASP A 41 -9.62 7.25 -15.62
CA ASP A 41 -10.14 7.90 -16.83
C ASP A 41 -10.75 6.91 -17.85
N LYS A 42 -10.59 5.61 -17.61
CA LYS A 42 -11.02 4.52 -18.51
C LYS A 42 -12.11 3.63 -17.91
N ASP A 43 -12.70 4.07 -16.81
CA ASP A 43 -13.76 3.31 -16.16
C ASP A 43 -15.07 3.42 -16.94
N ILE A 44 -15.71 2.28 -17.20
CA ILE A 44 -16.97 2.22 -17.95
C ILE A 44 -18.14 2.03 -16.98
N ASN A 45 -19.22 2.78 -17.19
CA ASN A 45 -20.50 2.53 -16.54
C ASN A 45 -21.15 1.28 -17.15
N LYS A 46 -21.36 0.23 -16.35
CA LYS A 46 -21.93 -1.04 -16.84
C LYS A 46 -23.38 -0.92 -17.35
N GLU A 47 -24.14 0.09 -16.91
CA GLU A 47 -25.54 0.28 -17.31
C GLU A 47 -25.66 1.07 -18.61
N THR A 48 -24.84 2.11 -18.77
CA THR A 48 -24.92 3.02 -19.93
C THR A 48 -23.89 2.71 -21.02
N GLY A 49 -22.82 1.99 -20.69
CA GLY A 49 -21.68 1.74 -21.57
C GLY A 49 -20.77 2.95 -21.78
N GLU A 50 -21.05 4.08 -21.12
CA GLU A 50 -20.28 5.32 -21.26
C GLU A 50 -19.10 5.37 -20.29
N PHE A 51 -18.08 6.15 -20.64
CA PHE A 51 -16.99 6.44 -19.72
C PHE A 51 -17.51 7.23 -18.51
N LYS A 52 -17.08 6.82 -17.33
CA LYS A 52 -17.26 7.59 -16.10
C LYS A 52 -16.38 8.84 -16.17
N LYS A 53 -16.79 9.86 -15.41
CA LYS A 53 -15.96 11.05 -15.21
C LYS A 53 -14.61 10.65 -14.62
N ALA A 54 -13.53 11.27 -15.10
CA ALA A 54 -12.19 11.04 -14.57
C ALA A 54 -12.13 11.36 -13.08
N HIS A 55 -11.69 10.40 -12.28
CA HIS A 55 -11.65 10.51 -10.82
C HIS A 55 -10.42 9.84 -10.23
N LYS A 56 -10.05 10.23 -9.02
CA LYS A 56 -9.14 9.45 -8.16
C LYS A 56 -9.89 8.94 -6.95
N HIS A 57 -9.60 7.72 -6.56
CA HIS A 57 -9.90 7.21 -5.24
C HIS A 57 -8.81 7.68 -4.27
N GLY A 58 -9.21 8.09 -3.07
CA GLY A 58 -8.28 8.50 -2.02
C GLY A 58 -8.61 7.83 -0.69
N VAL A 59 -7.60 7.66 0.17
CA VAL A 59 -7.78 7.26 1.56
C VAL A 59 -7.01 8.20 2.48
N LEU A 60 -7.66 8.66 3.54
CA LEU A 60 -7.02 9.34 4.67
C LEU A 60 -6.83 8.39 5.85
N PHE A 61 -5.65 8.41 6.46
CA PHE A 61 -5.29 7.62 7.64
C PHE A 61 -5.09 8.55 8.84
N PHE A 62 -6.03 8.52 9.76
CA PHE A 62 -6.01 9.30 10.99
C PHE A 62 -5.39 8.52 12.15
N GLU A 63 -4.76 9.22 13.09
CA GLU A 63 -4.29 8.60 14.34
C GLU A 63 -5.43 8.22 15.29
N SER A 64 -6.52 8.98 15.25
CA SER A 64 -7.69 8.80 16.12
C SER A 64 -8.98 8.63 15.31
N LEU A 65 -9.98 8.00 15.93
CA LEU A 65 -11.29 7.80 15.30
C LEU A 65 -11.97 9.14 15.00
N LYS A 66 -12.25 9.40 13.71
CA LYS A 66 -13.04 10.53 13.22
C LYS A 66 -14.43 10.07 12.82
N SER A 67 -15.42 10.95 12.98
CA SER A 67 -16.78 10.66 12.50
C SER A 67 -16.90 10.88 11.00
N TYR A 68 -17.89 10.25 10.38
CA TYR A 68 -18.24 10.47 8.98
C TYR A 68 -18.36 11.96 8.65
N THR A 69 -19.13 12.72 9.44
CA THR A 69 -19.42 14.13 9.18
C THR A 69 -18.15 14.98 9.23
N GLN A 70 -17.29 14.77 10.23
CA GLN A 70 -16.03 15.51 10.36
C GLN A 70 -15.15 15.36 9.12
N VAL A 71 -15.03 14.14 8.61
CA VAL A 71 -14.15 13.85 7.46
C VAL A 71 -14.80 14.29 6.15
N SER A 72 -16.11 14.09 6.01
CA SER A 72 -16.88 14.50 4.82
C SER A 72 -16.87 16.01 4.65
N GLU A 73 -17.09 16.78 5.73
CA GLU A 73 -17.03 18.24 5.70
C GLU A 73 -15.63 18.75 5.37
N LEU A 74 -14.59 18.21 6.01
CA LEU A 74 -13.19 18.54 5.73
C LEU A 74 -12.85 18.35 4.24
N LEU A 75 -13.20 17.19 3.68
CA LEU A 75 -12.90 16.85 2.29
C LEU A 75 -13.72 17.69 1.31
N THR A 76 -15.00 17.93 1.59
CA THR A 76 -15.87 18.73 0.73
C THR A 76 -15.41 20.20 0.71
N GLU A 77 -15.04 20.76 1.86
CA GLU A 77 -14.57 22.15 2.00
C GLU A 77 -13.21 22.38 1.33
N LYS A 78 -12.28 21.43 1.49
CA LYS A 78 -10.89 21.61 1.03
C LYS A 78 -10.65 21.14 -0.41
N LEU A 79 -11.29 20.06 -0.84
CA LEU A 79 -10.99 19.37 -2.10
C LEU A 79 -12.17 19.31 -3.07
N ASN A 80 -13.31 19.93 -2.75
CA ASN A 80 -14.53 19.86 -3.56
C ASN A 80 -14.97 18.41 -3.87
N THR A 81 -14.79 17.50 -2.91
CA THR A 81 -15.20 16.10 -3.07
C THR A 81 -16.72 15.97 -3.00
N PRO A 82 -17.32 14.89 -3.52
CA PRO A 82 -18.65 14.48 -3.09
C PRO A 82 -18.70 14.31 -1.57
N SER A 83 -19.86 14.59 -0.98
CA SER A 83 -20.05 14.41 0.47
C SER A 83 -20.06 12.93 0.89
N HIS A 84 -20.19 12.00 -0.06
CA HIS A 84 -20.17 10.56 0.20
C HIS A 84 -18.75 10.06 0.44
N ILE A 85 -18.53 9.44 1.60
CA ILE A 85 -17.26 8.81 1.98
C ILE A 85 -17.52 7.43 2.59
N GLU A 86 -16.51 6.57 2.59
CA GLU A 86 -16.66 5.18 3.04
C GLU A 86 -15.61 4.78 4.07
N VAL A 87 -15.98 3.88 4.98
CA VAL A 87 -15.03 3.30 5.93
C VAL A 87 -14.17 2.28 5.20
N VAL A 88 -12.84 2.41 5.32
CA VAL A 88 -11.93 1.40 4.77
C VAL A 88 -11.91 0.18 5.68
N MET A 89 -12.44 -0.94 5.18
CA MET A 89 -12.49 -2.21 5.92
C MET A 89 -11.15 -2.97 5.84
N SER A 90 -10.51 -2.95 4.68
CA SER A 90 -9.21 -3.60 4.44
C SER A 90 -8.34 -2.66 3.61
N PRO A 91 -7.25 -2.11 4.17
CA PRO A 91 -6.29 -1.31 3.41
C PRO A 91 -5.73 -2.06 2.21
N LYS A 92 -5.41 -3.36 2.36
CA LYS A 92 -4.93 -4.20 1.26
C LYS A 92 -5.97 -4.27 0.13
N GLY A 93 -7.21 -4.59 0.47
CA GLY A 93 -8.28 -4.70 -0.53
C GLY A 93 -8.56 -3.37 -1.23
N MET A 94 -8.39 -2.25 -0.53
CA MET A 94 -8.51 -0.92 -1.14
C MET A 94 -7.37 -0.64 -2.13
N TYR A 95 -6.16 -1.09 -1.81
CA TYR A 95 -5.02 -0.96 -2.70
C TYR A 95 -5.18 -1.76 -3.99
N ASP A 96 -5.55 -3.04 -3.88
CA ASP A 96 -5.82 -3.88 -5.06
C ASP A 96 -6.96 -3.29 -5.91
N TYR A 97 -7.92 -2.63 -5.25
CA TYR A 97 -9.01 -1.91 -5.89
C TYR A 97 -8.54 -0.64 -6.64
N PHE A 98 -7.55 0.11 -6.14
CA PHE A 98 -7.01 1.31 -6.80
C PHE A 98 -6.40 1.01 -8.18
N ILE A 99 -5.92 -0.19 -8.41
CA ILE A 99 -5.34 -0.59 -9.69
C ILE A 99 -6.19 -1.59 -10.46
N HIS A 100 -7.35 -1.97 -9.92
CA HIS A 100 -8.20 -3.04 -10.44
C HIS A 100 -7.49 -4.39 -10.65
N ALA A 101 -6.48 -4.71 -9.83
CA ALA A 101 -5.62 -5.88 -9.98
C ALA A 101 -6.37 -7.21 -10.12
N GLU A 102 -7.48 -7.35 -9.39
CA GLU A 102 -8.24 -8.61 -9.28
C GLU A 102 -9.57 -8.56 -10.05
N ASN A 103 -9.75 -7.62 -10.98
CA ASN A 103 -11.00 -7.47 -11.72
C ASN A 103 -10.79 -7.53 -13.24
N PRO A 104 -11.00 -8.69 -13.88
CA PRO A 104 -10.77 -8.86 -15.32
C PRO A 104 -11.74 -8.04 -16.20
N ASP A 105 -12.87 -7.59 -15.64
CA ASP A 105 -13.86 -6.79 -16.36
C ASP A 105 -13.54 -5.28 -16.34
N LYS A 106 -12.45 -4.87 -15.68
CA LYS A 106 -12.07 -3.47 -15.52
C LYS A 106 -10.69 -3.18 -16.09
N THR A 107 -10.48 -1.94 -16.49
CA THR A 107 -9.18 -1.45 -16.93
C THR A 107 -8.19 -1.51 -15.77
N LEU A 108 -7.06 -2.20 -15.98
CA LEU A 108 -5.94 -2.24 -15.06
C LEU A 108 -5.19 -0.90 -15.10
N TYR A 109 -4.86 -0.34 -13.94
CA TYR A 109 -4.08 0.90 -13.83
C TYR A 109 -2.67 0.63 -13.29
N ASN A 110 -1.75 1.56 -13.57
CA ASN A 110 -0.35 1.40 -13.17
C ASN A 110 -0.16 1.67 -11.68
N ILE A 111 0.50 0.74 -11.01
CA ILE A 111 0.84 0.81 -9.59
C ILE A 111 1.79 1.97 -9.27
N ASP A 112 2.68 2.32 -10.20
CA ASP A 112 3.68 3.37 -10.04
C ASP A 112 3.07 4.79 -10.09
N GLU A 113 1.81 4.92 -10.51
CA GLU A 113 1.06 6.17 -10.56
C GLU A 113 0.28 6.46 -9.26
N ILE A 114 0.45 5.62 -8.25
CA ILE A 114 -0.12 5.84 -6.92
C ILE A 114 0.66 6.95 -6.22
N GLU A 115 -0.08 7.94 -5.76
CA GLU A 115 0.46 9.08 -5.01
C GLU A 115 0.25 8.84 -3.51
N SER A 116 1.21 9.23 -2.68
CA SER A 116 1.09 9.18 -1.22
C SER A 116 1.89 10.30 -0.57
N GLY A 117 1.52 10.67 0.65
CA GLY A 117 2.16 11.80 1.34
C GLY A 117 1.90 11.82 2.83
N CYS A 118 2.38 12.87 3.50
CA CYS A 118 2.21 13.10 4.94
C CYS A 118 2.70 11.92 5.81
N GLY A 119 3.81 11.29 5.44
CA GLY A 119 4.41 10.18 6.19
C GLY A 119 3.75 8.82 5.97
N PHE A 120 2.90 8.67 4.94
CA PHE A 120 2.44 7.35 4.52
C PHE A 120 3.56 6.59 3.81
N GLU A 121 4.06 5.53 4.45
CA GLU A 121 5.12 4.66 3.89
C GLU A 121 4.54 3.66 2.88
N LEU A 122 4.33 4.11 1.63
CA LEU A 122 3.72 3.30 0.57
C LEU A 122 4.51 2.03 0.26
N GLU A 123 5.83 2.11 0.16
CA GLU A 123 6.67 0.94 -0.15
C GLU A 123 6.58 -0.11 0.95
N GLN A 124 6.73 0.30 2.22
CA GLN A 124 6.58 -0.59 3.37
C GLN A 124 5.18 -1.22 3.39
N PHE A 125 4.15 -0.42 3.13
CA PHE A 125 2.77 -0.90 3.05
C PHE A 125 2.63 -1.99 1.97
N LEU A 126 3.18 -1.76 0.78
CA LEU A 126 3.09 -2.69 -0.33
C LEU A 126 3.76 -4.02 -0.04
N ILE A 127 4.99 -3.97 0.44
CA ILE A 127 5.75 -5.18 0.70
C ILE A 127 5.10 -5.98 1.85
N THR A 128 4.61 -5.30 2.89
CA THR A 128 3.89 -5.95 4.01
C THR A 128 2.62 -6.66 3.55
N ASN A 129 1.92 -6.10 2.56
CA ASN A 129 0.68 -6.68 2.03
C ASN A 129 0.94 -7.75 0.93
N ASN A 130 2.11 -7.72 0.30
CA ASN A 130 2.61 -8.72 -0.66
C ASN A 130 3.62 -9.69 -0.01
N ASN A 131 3.20 -10.31 1.10
CA ASN A 131 4.03 -11.23 1.90
C ASN A 131 4.70 -12.35 1.08
N GLU A 132 4.04 -12.91 0.07
CA GLU A 132 4.61 -14.01 -0.72
C GLU A 132 5.76 -13.55 -1.61
N GLN A 133 5.58 -12.44 -2.33
CA GLN A 133 6.62 -11.86 -3.18
C GLN A 133 7.80 -11.38 -2.33
N PHE A 134 7.54 -10.79 -1.16
CA PHE A 134 8.58 -10.45 -0.19
C PHE A 134 9.39 -11.68 0.24
N LEU A 135 8.72 -12.74 0.70
CA LEU A 135 9.40 -13.96 1.15
C LEU A 135 10.26 -14.56 0.04
N SER A 136 9.73 -14.61 -1.20
CA SER A 136 10.49 -15.08 -2.36
C SER A 136 11.74 -14.24 -2.58
N THR A 137 11.61 -12.91 -2.63
CA THR A 137 12.74 -12.00 -2.85
C THR A 137 13.84 -12.17 -1.79
N VAL A 138 13.48 -12.28 -0.51
CA VAL A 138 14.47 -12.49 0.56
C VAL A 138 15.13 -13.86 0.44
N ILE A 139 14.38 -14.90 0.10
CA ILE A 139 14.94 -16.24 -0.15
C ILE A 139 15.91 -16.18 -1.33
N ASP A 140 15.53 -15.55 -2.44
CA ASP A 140 16.38 -15.41 -3.63
C ASP A 140 17.68 -14.66 -3.30
N ILE A 141 17.61 -13.58 -2.51
CA ILE A 141 18.80 -12.86 -2.02
C ILE A 141 19.70 -13.79 -1.19
N ILE A 142 19.12 -14.55 -0.25
CA ILE A 142 19.89 -15.51 0.57
C ILE A 142 20.56 -16.56 -0.31
N GLU A 143 19.89 -17.02 -1.37
CA GLU A 143 20.40 -18.03 -2.28
C GLU A 143 21.50 -17.50 -3.21
N VAL A 144 21.26 -16.36 -3.86
CA VAL A 144 22.20 -15.71 -4.80
C VAL A 144 23.48 -15.29 -4.10
N HIS A 145 23.38 -14.70 -2.90
CA HIS A 145 24.54 -14.29 -2.11
C HIS A 145 25.09 -15.40 -1.21
N ASN A 146 24.46 -16.57 -1.22
CA ASN A 146 24.80 -17.73 -0.40
C ASN A 146 24.96 -17.40 1.10
N PHE A 147 24.01 -16.65 1.65
CA PHE A 147 24.02 -16.34 3.08
C PHE A 147 23.72 -17.58 3.92
N THR A 148 24.48 -17.73 5.01
CA THR A 148 24.32 -18.78 6.03
C THR A 148 24.25 -18.22 7.45
N GLU A 149 24.36 -16.89 7.60
CA GLU A 149 24.38 -16.16 8.86
C GLU A 149 23.38 -15.00 8.80
N PHE A 150 22.54 -14.85 9.84
CA PHE A 150 21.52 -13.81 9.89
C PHE A 150 22.12 -12.40 9.87
N ASN A 151 23.30 -12.21 10.49
CA ASN A 151 24.03 -10.94 10.44
C ASN A 151 24.33 -10.49 8.99
N ASN A 152 24.68 -11.42 8.09
CA ASN A 152 25.00 -11.08 6.70
C ASN A 152 23.75 -10.59 5.96
N LEU A 153 22.62 -11.28 6.17
CA LEU A 153 21.34 -10.87 5.61
C LEU A 153 20.92 -9.48 6.11
N VAL A 154 21.03 -9.23 7.42
CA VAL A 154 20.69 -7.93 8.03
C VAL A 154 21.59 -6.81 7.50
N ARG A 155 22.90 -7.04 7.40
CA ARG A 155 23.85 -6.05 6.86
C ARG A 155 23.57 -5.73 5.40
N TYR A 156 23.29 -6.76 4.60
CA TYR A 156 22.92 -6.58 3.19
C TYR A 156 21.66 -5.73 3.06
N ALA A 157 20.57 -6.13 3.75
CA ALA A 157 19.31 -5.38 3.70
C ALA A 157 19.48 -3.94 4.19
N ARG A 158 20.27 -3.72 5.25
CA ARG A 158 20.53 -2.36 5.75
C ARG A 158 21.17 -1.43 4.71
N VAL A 159 22.03 -1.96 3.84
CA VAL A 159 22.75 -1.15 2.84
C VAL A 159 21.96 -1.04 1.55
N GLU A 160 21.43 -2.15 1.05
CA GLU A 160 20.84 -2.23 -0.29
C GLU A 160 19.33 -1.94 -0.31
N ASN A 161 18.59 -2.29 0.75
CA ASN A 161 17.14 -2.12 0.80
C ASN A 161 16.62 -1.99 2.25
N PRO A 162 16.61 -0.77 2.83
CA PRO A 162 16.13 -0.53 4.19
C PRO A 162 14.67 -0.94 4.44
N SER A 163 13.80 -0.84 3.43
CA SER A 163 12.40 -1.31 3.51
C SER A 163 12.33 -2.83 3.73
N LEU A 164 13.22 -3.59 3.08
CA LEU A 164 13.36 -5.03 3.27
C LEU A 164 13.85 -5.38 4.69
N LEU A 165 14.70 -4.54 5.30
CA LEU A 165 15.24 -4.77 6.63
C LEU A 165 14.13 -4.85 7.70
N ASN A 166 13.17 -3.92 7.68
CA ASN A 166 12.07 -3.90 8.65
C ASN A 166 11.28 -5.21 8.63
N LEU A 167 11.05 -5.75 7.43
CA LEU A 167 10.28 -6.98 7.25
C LEU A 167 11.08 -8.24 7.62
N ILE A 168 12.39 -8.23 7.36
CA ILE A 168 13.29 -9.29 7.83
C ILE A 168 13.27 -9.35 9.37
N ILE A 169 13.25 -8.18 10.04
CA ILE A 169 13.13 -8.09 11.50
C ILE A 169 11.78 -8.66 11.96
N ASP A 170 10.67 -8.29 11.32
CA ASP A 170 9.33 -8.81 11.66
C ASP A 170 9.22 -10.33 11.49
N LYS A 171 9.96 -10.92 10.54
CA LYS A 171 9.98 -12.37 10.26
C LYS A 171 11.26 -13.07 10.73
N THR A 172 11.96 -12.50 11.72
CA THR A 172 13.28 -12.96 12.19
C THR A 172 13.35 -14.47 12.41
N TYR A 173 12.35 -15.07 13.07
CA TYR A 173 12.36 -16.51 13.38
C TYR A 173 12.42 -17.39 12.13
N PHE A 174 11.64 -17.06 11.10
CA PHE A 174 11.61 -17.83 9.85
C PHE A 174 12.97 -17.77 9.16
N PHE A 175 13.52 -16.57 8.97
CA PHE A 175 14.79 -16.39 8.26
C PHE A 175 15.98 -16.94 9.03
N ALA A 176 16.00 -16.82 10.36
CA ALA A 176 17.01 -17.46 11.19
C ALA A 176 17.00 -18.99 11.00
N LYS A 177 15.82 -19.63 11.04
CA LYS A 177 15.70 -21.08 10.83
C LYS A 177 16.06 -21.53 9.42
N TYR A 178 15.70 -20.74 8.41
CA TYR A 178 16.08 -21.02 7.03
C TYR A 178 17.61 -20.96 6.85
N LEU A 179 18.27 -19.94 7.41
CA LEU A 179 19.74 -19.80 7.38
C LEU A 179 20.46 -20.90 8.17
N ASP A 180 19.96 -21.28 9.35
CA ASP A 180 20.47 -22.42 10.14
C ASP A 180 20.44 -23.71 9.31
N SER A 181 19.32 -23.98 8.64
CA SER A 181 19.15 -25.14 7.76
C SER A 181 20.18 -25.17 6.63
N ARG A 182 20.40 -24.02 5.96
CA ARG A 182 21.41 -23.88 4.90
C ARG A 182 22.83 -24.12 5.41
N ARG A 183 23.17 -23.56 6.57
CA ARG A 183 24.48 -23.78 7.21
C ARG A 183 24.74 -25.26 7.43
N HIS A 184 23.77 -25.99 7.97
CA HIS A 184 23.94 -27.42 8.22
C HIS A 184 23.92 -28.27 6.95
N SER A 185 23.18 -27.88 5.91
CA SER A 185 23.19 -28.61 4.62
C SER A 185 24.52 -28.48 3.89
N SER A 186 25.14 -27.30 3.93
CA SER A 186 26.47 -27.07 3.33
C SER A 186 27.57 -27.87 4.04
N HIS A 187 27.49 -28.05 5.36
CA HIS A 187 28.44 -28.84 6.13
C HIS A 187 28.36 -30.35 5.80
N ARG A 188 27.17 -30.88 5.54
CA ARG A 188 26.99 -32.30 5.14
C ARG A 188 27.63 -32.62 3.79
N LYS A 189 27.59 -31.70 2.82
CA LYS A 189 28.25 -31.88 1.52
C LYS A 189 29.78 -31.87 1.60
N GLY A 190 30.36 -31.26 2.63
CA GLY A 190 31.81 -31.24 2.87
C GLY A 190 32.34 -32.49 3.58
N SER A 191 31.49 -33.22 4.30
CA SER A 191 31.85 -34.44 5.04
C SER A 191 31.64 -35.74 4.26
N GLU A 192 31.08 -35.68 3.05
CA GLU A 192 30.87 -36.83 2.15
C GLU A 192 31.95 -36.94 1.04
N LYS A 193 33.06 -36.19 1.16
CA LYS A 193 34.27 -36.33 0.34
C LYS A 193 35.44 -36.79 1.20
#